data_AF-A0A133V3H1-F1
#
_entry.id   AF-A0A133V3H1-F1
#
_cell.length_a   1.000
_cell.length_b   1.000
_cell.length_c   1.000
_cell.angle_alpha   90.00
_cell.angle_beta   90.00
_cell.angle_gamma   90.00
#
_symmetry.space_group_name_H-M   'P 1'
#
loop_
_entity.id
_entity.type
_entity.pdbx_description
1 polymer ?
#
loop_
_entity_poly.entity_id
_entity_poly.type
_entity_poly.pdbx_seq_one_letter_code
_entity_poly.pdbx_strand_id
1 'polypeptide(L)'
;MPRGKVSEDDVERMKFLKKEGLTYEEIAEELDYSYSTVAKYLKGRGERTEITPELIDEMKDLREDGLTYKEISEELEVGYSTVAKYMRKEGLGRKRKKINKDLIERMKNLEEAGVAKREIADKLELSYSTVRKYLKKEEELGFFDRLKRKLGLE
;
A
#
# COMPACT_ATOMS: atom_id res chain seq x y z
N MET A 1 -27.98 4.85 18.63
CA MET A 1 -27.62 5.07 20.05
C MET A 1 -26.21 5.67 20.12
N PRO A 2 -25.94 6.65 20.99
CA PRO A 2 -24.61 7.22 21.14
C PRO A 2 -23.66 6.14 21.69
N ARG A 3 -22.51 5.95 21.02
CA ARG A 3 -21.54 4.91 21.40
C ARG A 3 -20.81 5.37 22.66
N GLY A 4 -21.18 4.81 23.81
CA GLY A 4 -20.46 4.99 25.07
C GLY A 4 -18.99 4.61 24.90
N LYS A 5 -18.10 5.38 25.52
CA LYS A 5 -16.67 5.07 25.57
C LYS A 5 -16.51 3.78 26.40
N VAL A 6 -15.93 2.74 25.81
CA VAL A 6 -15.61 1.48 26.52
C VAL A 6 -14.74 1.79 27.73
N SER A 7 -15.18 1.38 28.91
CA SER A 7 -14.43 1.58 30.17
C SER A 7 -13.28 0.57 30.30
N GLU A 8 -12.33 0.83 31.20
CA GLU A 8 -11.26 -0.13 31.47
C GLU A 8 -11.80 -1.43 32.09
N ASP A 9 -12.80 -1.33 32.97
CA ASP A 9 -13.52 -2.48 33.55
C ASP A 9 -14.16 -3.36 32.47
N ASP A 10 -14.76 -2.76 31.44
CA ASP A 10 -15.35 -3.52 30.32
C ASP A 10 -14.29 -4.29 29.54
N VAL A 11 -13.10 -3.72 29.36
CA VAL A 11 -11.99 -4.40 28.69
C VAL A 11 -11.47 -5.57 29.52
N GLU A 12 -11.41 -5.43 30.84
CA GLU A 12 -11.06 -6.54 31.74
C GLU A 12 -12.10 -7.65 31.69
N ARG A 13 -13.39 -7.31 31.72
CA ARG A 13 -14.49 -8.27 31.56
C ARG A 13 -14.44 -9.00 30.22
N MET A 14 -14.20 -8.29 29.12
CA MET A 14 -14.00 -8.91 27.80
C MET A 14 -12.88 -9.94 27.87
N LYS A 15 -11.72 -9.59 28.45
CA LYS A 15 -10.56 -10.50 28.57
C LYS A 15 -10.87 -11.71 29.45
N PHE A 16 -11.60 -11.51 30.56
CA PHE A 16 -12.02 -12.58 31.45
C PHE A 16 -12.94 -13.56 30.74
N LEU A 17 -14.03 -13.09 30.14
CA LEU A 17 -14.97 -13.95 29.40
C LEU A 17 -14.30 -14.68 28.24
N LYS A 18 -13.30 -14.05 27.59
CA LYS A 18 -12.53 -14.73 26.54
C LYS A 18 -11.69 -15.88 27.08
N LYS A 19 -11.13 -15.75 28.29
CA LYS A 19 -10.39 -16.83 28.97
C LYS A 19 -11.30 -17.97 29.39
N GLU A 20 -12.54 -17.65 29.77
CA GLU A 20 -13.59 -18.65 30.08
C GLU A 20 -14.08 -19.41 28.83
N GLY A 21 -13.59 -19.04 27.63
CA GLY A 21 -13.83 -19.78 26.39
C GLY A 21 -14.96 -19.21 25.51
N LEU A 22 -15.56 -18.08 25.90
CA LEU A 22 -16.64 -17.48 25.11
C LEU A 22 -16.14 -16.97 23.74
N THR A 23 -17.04 -17.05 22.77
CA THR A 23 -16.89 -16.44 21.44
C THR A 23 -17.03 -14.92 21.53
N TYR A 24 -16.60 -14.22 20.48
CA TYR A 24 -16.69 -12.76 20.47
C TYR A 24 -18.14 -12.28 20.36
N GLU A 25 -19.01 -13.08 19.74
CA GLU A 25 -20.45 -12.89 19.67
C GLU A 25 -21.10 -12.99 21.06
N GLU A 26 -20.79 -14.05 21.82
CA GLU A 26 -21.32 -14.23 23.17
C GLU A 26 -20.86 -13.10 24.12
N ILE A 27 -19.59 -12.68 24.02
CA ILE A 27 -19.06 -11.56 24.80
C ILE A 27 -19.72 -10.23 24.40
N ALA A 28 -20.01 -10.06 23.11
CA ALA A 28 -20.68 -8.87 22.58
C ALA A 28 -22.12 -8.77 23.10
N GLU A 29 -22.84 -9.88 23.11
CA GLU A 29 -24.19 -9.97 23.67
C GLU A 29 -24.20 -9.75 25.19
N GLU A 30 -23.29 -10.40 25.92
CA GLU A 30 -23.22 -10.33 27.39
C GLU A 30 -22.91 -8.91 27.90
N LEU A 31 -22.08 -8.16 27.17
CA LEU A 31 -21.62 -6.82 27.58
C LEU A 31 -22.32 -5.67 26.82
N ASP A 32 -23.35 -5.97 26.04
CA ASP A 32 -24.07 -5.01 25.17
C ASP A 32 -23.13 -4.18 24.26
N TYR A 33 -22.11 -4.84 23.71
CA TYR A 33 -21.16 -4.25 22.79
C TYR A 33 -21.31 -4.84 21.38
N SER A 34 -20.93 -4.08 20.36
CA SER A 34 -20.82 -4.66 19.02
C SER A 34 -19.67 -5.68 18.96
N TYR A 35 -19.82 -6.73 18.17
CA TYR A 35 -18.74 -7.67 17.82
C TYR A 35 -17.44 -6.94 17.47
N SER A 36 -17.53 -5.88 16.65
CA SER A 36 -16.38 -5.07 16.24
C SER A 36 -15.66 -4.39 17.42
N THR A 37 -16.40 -4.00 18.46
CA THR A 37 -15.84 -3.44 19.69
C THR A 37 -15.06 -4.52 20.44
N VAL A 38 -15.71 -5.66 20.70
CA VAL A 38 -15.08 -6.80 21.39
C VAL A 38 -13.83 -7.26 20.67
N ALA A 39 -13.91 -7.47 19.35
CA ALA A 39 -12.77 -7.86 18.52
C ALA A 39 -11.64 -6.83 18.57
N LYS A 40 -11.93 -5.53 18.59
CA LYS A 40 -10.91 -4.47 18.68
C LYS A 40 -10.12 -4.52 19.99
N TYR A 41 -10.77 -4.83 21.11
CA TYR A 41 -10.13 -4.85 22.44
C TYR A 41 -9.52 -6.22 22.79
N LEU A 42 -10.08 -7.32 22.26
CA LEU A 42 -9.57 -8.67 22.48
C LEU A 42 -8.48 -9.11 21.51
N LYS A 43 -8.50 -8.65 20.26
CA LYS A 43 -7.50 -9.03 19.26
C LYS A 43 -6.10 -8.47 19.58
N GLY A 44 -6.00 -7.62 20.60
CA GLY A 44 -4.80 -6.85 20.89
C GLY A 44 -4.49 -5.89 19.73
N ARG A 45 -3.83 -4.78 20.04
CA ARG A 45 -2.85 -4.31 19.06
C ARG A 45 -1.72 -5.30 19.22
N GLY A 46 -1.49 -6.16 18.23
CA GLY A 46 -0.34 -7.09 18.27
C GLY A 46 0.90 -6.34 18.76
N GLU A 47 1.70 -7.00 19.59
CA GLU A 47 2.95 -6.45 20.09
C GLU A 47 3.69 -5.84 18.92
N ARG A 48 3.84 -4.52 18.94
CA ARG A 48 4.56 -3.83 17.88
C ARG A 48 6.01 -4.14 18.16
N THR A 49 6.66 -4.90 17.28
CA THR A 49 8.11 -5.02 17.28
C THR A 49 8.69 -3.61 17.36
N GLU A 50 9.41 -3.34 18.45
CA GLU A 50 10.11 -2.06 18.59
C GLU A 50 11.19 -2.01 17.54
N ILE A 51 11.16 -0.96 16.71
CA ILE A 51 12.15 -0.81 15.64
C ILE A 51 13.34 -0.06 16.21
N THR A 52 14.35 -0.82 16.60
CA THR A 52 15.62 -0.29 17.10
C THR A 52 16.55 0.05 15.93
N PRO A 53 17.59 0.89 16.15
CA PRO A 53 18.61 1.16 15.14
C PRO A 53 19.30 -0.11 14.63
N GLU A 54 19.58 -1.07 15.51
CA GLU A 54 20.25 -2.32 15.17
C GLU A 54 19.40 -3.15 14.21
N LEU A 55 18.09 -3.23 14.45
CA LEU A 55 17.15 -3.92 13.57
C LEU A 55 17.04 -3.23 12.20
N ILE A 56 17.21 -1.90 12.13
CA ILE A 56 17.25 -1.18 10.86
C ILE A 56 18.52 -1.52 10.08
N ASP A 57 19.66 -1.62 10.76
CA ASP A 57 20.92 -1.98 10.12
C ASP A 57 20.89 -3.43 9.62
N GLU A 58 20.32 -4.36 10.38
CA GLU A 58 20.09 -5.74 9.94
C GLU A 58 19.18 -5.81 8.70
N MET A 59 18.12 -4.98 8.64
CA MET A 59 17.31 -4.87 7.42
C MET A 59 18.10 -4.35 6.21
N LYS A 60 19.11 -3.49 6.43
CA LYS A 60 19.95 -2.97 5.34
C LYS A 60 20.90 -4.06 4.84
N ASP A 61 21.58 -4.75 5.75
CA ASP A 61 22.53 -5.80 5.41
C ASP A 61 21.85 -6.88 4.56
N LEU A 62 20.69 -7.39 5.01
CA LEU A 62 19.90 -8.36 4.24
C LEU A 62 19.43 -7.81 2.89
N ARG A 63 19.18 -6.51 2.81
CA ARG A 63 18.77 -5.87 1.56
C ARG A 63 19.93 -5.71 0.58
N GLU A 64 21.13 -5.44 1.07
CA GLU A 64 22.36 -5.38 0.30
C GLU A 64 22.79 -6.77 -0.19
N ASP A 65 22.54 -7.80 0.61
CA ASP A 65 22.67 -9.23 0.22
C ASP A 65 21.64 -9.68 -0.84
N GLY A 66 20.70 -8.79 -1.20
CA GLY A 66 19.80 -8.97 -2.33
C GLY A 66 18.42 -9.51 -1.96
N LEU A 67 18.11 -9.70 -0.67
CA LEU A 67 16.80 -10.21 -0.26
C LEU A 67 15.69 -9.21 -0.60
N THR A 68 14.52 -9.76 -0.92
CA THR A 68 13.29 -9.00 -1.08
C THR A 68 12.73 -8.56 0.26
N TYR A 69 11.90 -7.51 0.27
CA TYR A 69 11.23 -7.07 1.50
C TYR A 69 10.32 -8.13 2.12
N LYS A 70 9.88 -9.11 1.33
CA LYS A 70 9.09 -10.22 1.85
C LYS A 70 9.98 -11.18 2.62
N GLU A 71 11.11 -11.57 2.05
CA GLU A 71 12.08 -12.44 2.73
C GLU A 71 12.62 -11.78 4.00
N ILE A 72 12.98 -10.49 3.94
CA ILE A 72 13.42 -9.72 5.13
C ILE A 72 12.31 -9.65 6.20
N SER A 73 11.05 -9.55 5.78
CA SER A 73 9.90 -9.51 6.69
C SER A 73 9.67 -10.85 7.40
N GLU A 74 9.92 -11.96 6.71
CA GLU A 74 9.81 -13.32 7.24
C GLU A 74 11.01 -13.63 8.16
N GLU A 75 12.22 -13.23 7.78
CA GLU A 75 13.46 -13.47 8.54
C GLU A 75 13.48 -12.72 9.87
N LEU A 76 13.10 -11.44 9.86
CA LEU A 76 13.17 -10.57 11.05
C LEU A 76 11.86 -10.49 11.84
N GLU A 77 10.85 -11.28 11.44
CA GLU A 77 9.49 -11.26 12.01
C GLU A 77 8.88 -9.83 12.08
N VAL A 78 9.31 -8.95 11.19
CA VAL A 78 8.85 -7.56 11.11
C VAL A 78 7.86 -7.44 9.96
N GLY A 79 6.74 -6.74 10.19
CA GLY A 79 5.75 -6.55 9.14
C GLY A 79 6.34 -5.91 7.86
N TYR A 80 6.00 -6.46 6.69
CA TYR A 80 6.42 -5.99 5.37
C TYR A 80 6.33 -4.46 5.18
N SER A 81 5.23 -3.86 5.64
CA SER A 81 5.02 -2.41 5.56
C SER A 81 6.06 -1.61 6.33
N THR A 82 6.56 -2.16 7.43
CA THR A 82 7.62 -1.57 8.25
C THR A 82 8.96 -1.66 7.51
N VAL A 83 9.35 -2.85 7.03
CA VAL A 83 10.56 -3.04 6.20
C VAL A 83 10.56 -2.06 5.03
N ALA A 84 9.46 -2.02 4.25
CA ALA A 84 9.34 -1.13 3.10
C ALA A 84 9.44 0.36 3.48
N LYS A 85 8.96 0.75 4.67
CA LYS A 85 9.04 2.13 5.17
C LYS A 85 10.49 2.51 5.48
N TYR A 86 11.23 1.67 6.20
CA TYR A 86 12.62 1.97 6.58
C TYR A 86 13.56 1.88 5.38
N MET A 87 13.46 0.85 4.54
CA MET A 87 14.27 0.75 3.32
C MET A 87 14.08 1.94 2.36
N ARG A 88 12.87 2.53 2.31
CA ARG A 88 12.64 3.76 1.53
C ARG A 88 13.32 4.99 2.12
N LYS A 89 13.36 5.11 3.45
CA LYS A 89 14.06 6.21 4.14
C LYS A 89 15.56 6.13 3.89
N GLU A 90 16.11 4.92 3.93
CA GLU A 90 17.53 4.64 3.69
C GLU A 90 17.91 4.65 2.20
N GLY A 91 16.99 4.97 1.28
CA GLY A 91 17.27 5.02 -0.15
C GLY A 91 17.41 3.66 -0.85
N LEU A 92 17.32 2.55 -0.11
CA LEU A 92 17.29 1.16 -0.60
C LEU A 92 15.92 0.73 -1.16
N GLY A 93 14.97 1.67 -1.17
CA GLY A 93 13.73 1.65 -1.93
C GLY A 93 13.94 1.26 -3.39
N ARG A 94 13.10 0.35 -3.93
CA ARG A 94 13.03 0.14 -5.39
C ARG A 94 12.69 1.49 -6.07
N LYS A 95 13.69 2.13 -6.68
CA LYS A 95 13.53 3.39 -7.41
C LYS A 95 12.63 3.13 -8.62
N ARG A 96 11.48 3.81 -8.68
CA ARG A 96 10.65 3.80 -9.89
C ARG A 96 11.39 4.57 -10.99
N LYS A 97 11.47 4.00 -12.21
CA LYS A 97 11.95 4.74 -13.38
C LYS A 97 11.09 6.00 -13.53
N LYS A 98 11.70 7.18 -13.41
CA LYS A 98 10.99 8.46 -13.52
C LYS A 98 10.62 8.64 -14.99
N ILE A 99 9.33 8.65 -15.28
CA ILE A 99 8.82 8.94 -16.62
C ILE A 99 8.88 10.46 -16.79
N ASN A 100 9.82 10.92 -17.62
CA ASN A 100 9.95 12.34 -17.99
C ASN A 100 9.10 12.66 -19.23
N LYS A 101 9.01 13.94 -19.59
CA LYS A 101 8.22 14.41 -20.74
C LYS A 101 8.72 13.79 -22.05
N ASP A 102 10.03 13.67 -22.23
CA ASP A 102 10.64 13.09 -23.43
C ASP A 102 10.23 11.63 -23.65
N LEU A 103 10.17 10.83 -22.56
CA LEU A 103 9.73 9.44 -22.66
C LEU A 103 8.25 9.34 -23.06
N ILE A 104 7.42 10.26 -22.57
CA ILE A 104 5.99 10.33 -22.91
C ILE A 104 5.84 10.69 -24.39
N GLU A 105 6.59 11.69 -24.88
CA GLU A 105 6.59 12.07 -26.29
C GLU A 105 7.04 10.91 -27.20
N ARG A 106 8.09 10.17 -26.80
CA ARG A 106 8.50 8.95 -27.51
C ARG A 106 7.41 7.88 -27.53
N MET A 107 6.66 7.69 -26.44
CA MET A 107 5.51 6.76 -26.44
C MET A 107 4.45 7.17 -27.46
N LYS A 108 4.15 8.48 -27.58
CA LYS A 108 3.18 9.00 -28.53
C LYS A 108 3.63 8.81 -29.97
N ASN A 109 4.85 9.24 -30.29
CA ASN A 109 5.39 9.13 -31.65
C ASN A 109 5.37 7.66 -32.14
N LEU A 110 5.60 6.71 -31.23
CA LEU A 110 5.50 5.29 -31.56
C LEU A 110 4.05 4.80 -31.71
N GLU A 111 3.11 5.28 -30.89
CA GLU A 111 1.68 4.95 -31.05
C GLU A 111 1.10 5.55 -32.34
N GLU A 112 1.44 6.80 -32.67
CA GLU A 112 1.05 7.47 -33.91
C GLU A 112 1.66 6.78 -35.15
N ALA A 113 2.87 6.22 -35.02
CA ALA A 113 3.47 5.36 -36.03
C ALA A 113 2.84 3.95 -36.13
N GLY A 114 1.81 3.66 -35.32
CA GLY A 114 1.07 2.39 -35.34
C GLY A 114 1.75 1.23 -34.59
N VAL A 115 2.79 1.50 -33.79
CA VAL A 115 3.49 0.46 -33.02
C VAL A 115 2.60 -0.03 -31.89
N ALA A 116 2.52 -1.35 -31.68
CA ALA A 116 1.68 -1.88 -30.62
C ALA A 116 2.22 -1.50 -29.23
N LYS A 117 1.32 -1.19 -28.29
CA LYS A 117 1.66 -0.79 -26.90
C LYS A 117 2.62 -1.74 -26.18
N ARG A 118 2.58 -3.03 -26.54
CA ARG A 118 3.48 -4.05 -25.99
C ARG A 118 4.90 -3.88 -26.54
N GLU A 119 5.05 -3.68 -27.84
CA GLU A 119 6.33 -3.38 -28.47
C GLU A 119 6.90 -2.02 -28.04
N ILE A 120 6.05 -1.03 -27.78
CA ILE A 120 6.48 0.25 -27.18
C ILE A 120 7.09 0.03 -25.79
N ALA A 121 6.47 -0.84 -24.99
CA ALA A 121 6.94 -1.17 -23.65
C ALA A 121 8.32 -1.83 -23.71
N ASP A 122 8.51 -2.77 -24.63
CA ASP A 122 9.80 -3.44 -24.86
C ASP A 122 10.86 -2.45 -25.35
N LYS A 123 10.54 -1.61 -26.35
CA LYS A 123 11.47 -0.60 -26.92
C LYS A 123 11.93 0.45 -25.91
N LEU A 124 11.09 0.80 -24.94
CA LEU A 124 11.39 1.84 -23.94
C LEU A 124 11.84 1.25 -22.59
N GLU A 125 11.94 -0.08 -22.50
CA GLU A 125 12.22 -0.83 -21.27
C GLU A 125 11.29 -0.40 -20.13
N LEU A 126 9.99 -0.46 -20.40
CA LEU A 126 8.90 -0.10 -19.51
C LEU A 126 7.94 -1.27 -19.35
N SER A 127 7.13 -1.22 -18.30
CA SER A 127 5.99 -2.13 -18.21
C SER A 127 4.88 -1.71 -19.18
N TYR A 128 4.19 -2.68 -19.77
CA TYR A 128 2.98 -2.44 -20.57
C TYR A 128 1.96 -1.57 -19.82
N SER A 129 1.79 -1.80 -18.52
CA SER A 129 0.91 -1.02 -17.64
C SER A 129 1.32 0.46 -17.56
N THR A 130 2.62 0.75 -17.58
CA THR A 130 3.15 2.12 -17.62
C THR A 130 2.77 2.77 -18.94
N VAL A 131 3.06 2.13 -20.08
CA VAL A 131 2.75 2.66 -21.41
C VAL A 131 1.25 2.93 -21.56
N ARG A 132 0.40 1.95 -21.23
CA ARG A 132 -1.07 2.08 -21.28
C ARG A 132 -1.58 3.25 -20.43
N LYS A 133 -1.01 3.44 -19.23
CA LYS A 133 -1.42 4.52 -18.31
C LYS A 133 -1.13 5.90 -18.89
N TYR A 134 0.06 6.11 -19.48
CA TYR A 134 0.47 7.42 -19.97
C TYR A 134 -0.20 7.78 -21.30
N LEU A 135 -0.40 6.81 -22.19
CA LEU A 135 -1.14 7.03 -23.44
C LEU A 135 -2.62 7.32 -23.18
N LYS A 136 -3.28 6.59 -22.27
CA LYS A 136 -4.69 6.85 -21.91
C LYS A 136 -4.92 8.24 -21.32
N LYS A 137 -4.03 8.68 -20.43
CA LYS A 137 -4.15 9.99 -19.75
C LYS A 137 -4.08 11.16 -20.74
N GLU A 138 -3.29 10.99 -21.79
CA GLU A 138 -3.12 11.95 -22.88
C GLU A 138 -4.30 11.93 -23.86
N GLU A 139 -4.88 10.77 -24.13
CA GLU A 139 -6.10 10.65 -24.92
C GLU A 139 -7.27 11.41 -24.27
N GLU A 140 -7.38 11.34 -22.94
CA GLU A 140 -8.32 12.14 -22.14
C GLU A 140 -7.99 13.65 -22.19
N LEU A 141 -6.73 14.04 -21.98
CA LEU A 141 -6.30 15.45 -22.05
C LEU A 141 -6.51 16.06 -23.45
N GLY A 142 -6.12 15.35 -24.50
CA GLY A 142 -6.32 15.76 -25.89
C GLY A 142 -7.79 15.76 -26.31
N PHE A 143 -8.63 14.90 -25.74
CA PHE A 143 -10.08 14.98 -25.88
C PHE A 143 -10.62 16.28 -25.27
N PHE A 144 -10.20 16.65 -24.06
CA PHE A 144 -10.61 17.90 -23.42
C PHE A 144 -10.10 19.14 -24.17
N ASP A 145 -8.87 19.14 -24.69
CA ASP A 145 -8.35 20.26 -25.50
C ASP A 145 -9.06 20.38 -26.85
N ARG A 146 -9.43 19.27 -27.49
CA ARG A 146 -10.29 19.30 -28.69
C ARG A 146 -11.70 19.79 -28.38
N LEU A 147 -12.24 19.44 -27.21
CA LEU A 147 -13.56 19.88 -26.75
C LEU A 147 -13.57 21.39 -26.46
N LYS A 148 -12.55 21.93 -25.78
CA LYS A 148 -12.39 23.36 -25.51
C LYS A 148 -12.31 24.20 -26.79
N ARG A 149 -11.53 23.75 -27.76
CA ARG A 149 -11.46 24.36 -29.11
C ARG A 149 -12.83 24.38 -29.79
N LYS A 150 -13.56 23.27 -29.73
CA LYS A 150 -14.91 23.16 -30.30
C LYS A 150 -15.94 24.05 -29.61
N LEU A 151 -15.75 24.33 -28.31
CA LEU A 151 -16.63 25.17 -27.50
C LEU A 151 -16.19 26.65 -27.45
N GLY A 152 -15.09 27.03 -28.10
CA GLY A 152 -14.58 28.41 -28.13
C GLY A 152 -14.08 28.91 -26.77
N LEU A 153 -13.58 28.02 -25.91
CA LEU A 153 -13.13 28.32 -24.55
C LEU A 153 -11.59 28.49 -24.44
N GLU A 154 -10.91 28.84 -25.53
CA GLU A 154 -9.46 29.11 -25.56
C GLU A 154 -9.11 30.55 -25.16
#